data_AF-A0A3C1GCA3-F1
#
_entry.id   AF-A0A3C1GCA3-F1
#
_cell.length_a   1.000
_cell.length_b   1.000
_cell.length_c   1.000
_cell.angle_alpha   90.00
_cell.angle_beta   90.00
_cell.angle_gamma   90.00
#
_symmetry.space_group_name_H-M   'P 1'
#
loop_
_entity.id
_entity.type
_entity.pdbx_description
1 polymer ?
#
loop_
_entity_poly.entity_id
_entity_poly.type
_entity_poly.pdbx_seq_one_letter_code
_entity_poly.pdbx_strand_id
1 'polypeptide(L)'
;MRDHRQASPFAADLQFDPDVALLDDCSGTFVWTASGTGGDDVHDHATSAALTGTHGLRLLTRSTASAENDLLTLDRWLPWPTAQRLCLATRSQCPSWAGVKYWYLYLNVYNGTRQYTAALRISAATRILSYRDAAGGQTTITGATVANADAAWFNLGFCLDLDTLCYLNARANGSSYDLAGTPCHNTAATSTRGLLLRLFLYASAAGPAAMFLDNLYAGSYDGP
;
A
#
# COMPACT_ATOMS: atom_id res chain seq x y z
N MET A 1 -3.04 -34.67 -27.11
CA MET A 1 -3.68 -33.56 -26.37
C MET A 1 -3.55 -33.89 -24.89
N ARG A 2 -2.45 -33.47 -24.26
CA ARG A 2 -2.13 -33.82 -22.86
C ARG A 2 -2.71 -32.74 -21.96
N ASP A 3 -3.48 -33.19 -20.98
CA ASP A 3 -4.13 -32.39 -19.95
C ASP A 3 -3.10 -31.63 -19.12
N HIS A 4 -3.25 -30.31 -19.03
CA HIS A 4 -2.40 -29.40 -18.26
C HIS A 4 -2.93 -29.16 -16.83
N ARG A 5 -3.86 -29.99 -16.33
CA ARG A 5 -4.44 -29.91 -14.98
C ARG A 5 -3.58 -30.52 -13.85
N GLN A 6 -2.29 -30.69 -14.06
CA GLN A 6 -1.36 -30.77 -12.95
C GLN A 6 -0.62 -29.44 -12.90
N ALA A 7 -1.27 -28.48 -12.25
CA ALA A 7 -0.58 -27.38 -11.60
C ALA A 7 0.55 -28.02 -10.79
N SER A 8 1.79 -27.83 -11.26
CA SER A 8 2.94 -27.96 -10.39
C SER A 8 2.64 -27.03 -9.22
N PRO A 9 2.50 -27.52 -7.97
CA PRO A 9 2.33 -26.63 -6.85
C PRO A 9 3.60 -25.78 -6.84
N PHE A 10 3.51 -24.50 -7.20
CA PHE A 10 4.50 -23.54 -6.75
C PHE A 10 4.61 -23.79 -5.25
N ALA A 11 5.81 -24.21 -4.85
CA ALA A 11 6.05 -24.90 -3.59
C ALA A 11 5.32 -24.22 -2.44
N ALA A 12 4.58 -25.02 -1.67
CA ALA A 12 4.07 -24.62 -0.36
C ALA A 12 5.20 -24.27 0.66
N ASP A 13 6.46 -24.25 0.21
CA ASP A 13 7.69 -23.97 0.95
C ASP A 13 8.57 -22.92 0.23
N LEU A 14 7.98 -21.87 -0.36
CA LEU A 14 8.71 -20.59 -0.38
C LEU A 14 8.76 -20.10 1.07
N GLN A 15 9.67 -20.68 1.85
CA GLN A 15 10.04 -20.18 3.17
C GLN A 15 10.83 -18.91 2.93
N PHE A 16 10.09 -17.81 2.74
CA PHE A 16 10.66 -16.50 2.99
C PHE A 16 11.18 -16.48 4.42
N ASP A 17 12.19 -15.64 4.66
CA ASP A 17 12.62 -15.33 6.02
C ASP A 17 11.37 -15.10 6.89
N PRO A 18 11.26 -15.68 8.10
CA PRO A 18 10.08 -15.53 8.95
C PRO A 18 9.73 -14.06 9.26
N ASP A 19 10.67 -13.15 8.99
CA ASP A 19 10.49 -11.71 9.08
C ASP A 19 9.85 -11.05 7.84
N VAL A 20 9.52 -11.81 6.79
CA VAL A 20 8.82 -11.33 5.59
C VAL A 20 7.36 -11.79 5.63
N ALA A 21 6.45 -10.83 5.79
CA ALA A 21 5.01 -11.05 5.81
C ALA A 21 4.36 -11.00 4.41
N LEU A 22 4.98 -10.31 3.44
CA LEU A 22 4.51 -10.22 2.06
C LEU A 22 5.66 -9.94 1.10
N LEU A 23 5.67 -10.66 -0.02
CA LEU A 23 6.39 -10.29 -1.24
C LEU A 23 5.46 -10.57 -2.43
N ASP A 24 4.86 -9.54 -3.00
CA ASP A 24 3.88 -9.65 -4.07
C ASP A 24 4.34 -8.81 -5.27
N ASP A 25 4.62 -9.47 -6.39
CA ASP A 25 4.93 -8.82 -7.66
C ASP A 25 3.67 -8.29 -8.37
N CYS A 26 2.51 -8.39 -7.73
CA CYS A 26 1.22 -7.95 -8.23
C CYS A 26 0.80 -8.64 -9.54
N SER A 27 1.35 -9.83 -9.83
CA SER A 27 1.06 -10.59 -11.05
C SER A 27 -0.20 -11.47 -10.96
N GLY A 28 -0.86 -11.50 -9.80
CA GLY A 28 -2.08 -12.28 -9.54
C GLY A 28 -1.86 -13.52 -8.68
N THR A 29 -0.66 -13.69 -8.11
CA THR A 29 -0.35 -14.80 -7.18
C THR A 29 -1.19 -14.72 -5.90
N PHE A 30 -1.46 -13.50 -5.42
CA PHE A 30 -2.17 -13.27 -4.16
C PHE A 30 -3.56 -12.69 -4.39
N VAL A 31 -4.54 -13.21 -3.66
CA VAL A 31 -5.92 -12.69 -3.67
C VAL A 31 -6.02 -11.47 -2.75
N TRP A 32 -6.48 -10.36 -3.29
CA TRP A 32 -6.77 -9.12 -2.56
C TRP A 32 -8.27 -8.95 -2.40
N THR A 33 -8.70 -8.43 -1.25
CA THR A 33 -10.09 -8.02 -1.05
C THR A 33 -10.26 -6.61 -1.58
N ALA A 34 -10.91 -6.48 -2.73
CA ALA A 34 -11.21 -5.20 -3.36
C ALA A 34 -12.58 -4.66 -2.93
N SER A 35 -12.69 -3.34 -2.77
CA SER A 35 -14.00 -2.68 -2.75
C SER A 35 -13.90 -1.23 -3.23
N GLY A 36 -15.00 -0.74 -3.82
CA GLY A 36 -15.13 0.61 -4.34
C GLY A 36 -16.48 1.23 -4.03
N THR A 37 -16.56 2.56 -4.06
CA THR A 37 -17.83 3.30 -4.01
C THR A 37 -18.42 3.56 -5.41
N GLY A 38 -17.65 3.28 -6.47
CA GLY A 38 -18.11 3.30 -7.85
C GLY A 38 -18.96 2.07 -8.17
N GLY A 39 -19.80 2.14 -9.20
CA GLY A 39 -20.54 0.98 -9.70
C GLY A 39 -19.81 0.19 -10.80
N ASP A 40 -18.68 0.74 -11.27
CA ASP A 40 -17.89 0.28 -12.42
C ASP A 40 -16.38 0.46 -12.17
N ASP A 41 -15.95 0.34 -10.93
CA ASP A 41 -14.53 0.32 -10.54
C ASP A 41 -13.80 -0.91 -11.09
N VAL A 42 -12.51 -0.73 -11.39
CA VAL A 42 -11.63 -1.77 -11.93
C VAL A 42 -10.51 -2.08 -10.95
N HIS A 43 -10.43 -3.37 -10.61
CA HIS A 43 -9.41 -3.99 -9.78
C HIS A 43 -8.91 -5.23 -10.50
N ASP A 44 -7.97 -5.07 -11.42
CA ASP A 44 -7.51 -6.16 -12.27
C ASP A 44 -6.00 -6.18 -12.44
N HIS A 45 -5.49 -7.30 -12.96
CA HIS A 45 -4.10 -7.43 -13.36
C HIS A 45 -3.98 -7.06 -14.83
N ALA A 46 -3.10 -6.11 -15.15
CA ALA A 46 -2.97 -5.56 -16.49
C ALA A 46 -1.51 -5.45 -16.93
N THR A 47 -1.26 -5.71 -18.21
CA THR A 47 0.08 -5.56 -18.81
C THR A 47 0.54 -4.11 -18.82
N SER A 48 -0.40 -3.16 -18.94
CA SER A 48 -0.13 -1.73 -18.84
C SER A 48 0.27 -1.28 -17.43
N ALA A 49 0.04 -2.11 -16.42
CA ALA A 49 0.35 -1.85 -15.01
C ALA A 49 1.63 -2.55 -14.54
N ALA A 50 2.34 -3.27 -15.41
CA ALA A 50 3.57 -3.95 -15.06
C ALA A 50 4.77 -2.99 -15.02
N LEU A 51 5.50 -2.96 -13.92
CA LEU A 51 6.88 -2.47 -13.86
C LEU A 51 7.86 -3.60 -14.21
N THR A 52 7.59 -4.77 -13.66
CA THR A 52 8.34 -6.01 -13.86
C THR A 52 7.41 -7.14 -14.30
N GLY A 53 7.96 -8.18 -14.94
CA GLY A 53 7.18 -9.32 -15.37
C GLY A 53 6.16 -8.97 -16.47
N THR A 54 4.98 -9.60 -16.42
CA THR A 54 3.95 -9.48 -17.47
C THR A 54 2.73 -8.67 -17.03
N HIS A 55 2.39 -8.67 -15.74
CA HIS A 55 1.23 -7.98 -15.21
C HIS A 55 1.60 -7.27 -13.91
N GLY A 56 1.00 -6.11 -13.68
CA GLY A 56 0.91 -5.50 -12.36
C GLY A 56 -0.55 -5.25 -12.01
N LEU A 57 -0.80 -4.78 -10.79
CA LEU A 57 -2.15 -4.55 -10.27
C LEU A 57 -2.61 -3.14 -10.63
N ARG A 58 -3.73 -3.06 -11.33
CA ARG A 58 -4.34 -1.81 -11.77
C ARG A 58 -5.56 -1.50 -10.91
N LEU A 59 -5.55 -0.29 -10.36
CA LEU A 59 -6.68 0.33 -9.70
C LEU A 59 -7.19 1.48 -10.55
N LEU A 60 -8.46 1.44 -10.90
CA LEU A 60 -9.16 2.54 -11.56
C LEU A 60 -10.50 2.69 -10.87
N THR A 61 -10.82 3.91 -10.44
CA THR A 61 -12.18 4.26 -9.98
C THR A 61 -13.19 4.13 -11.14
N ARG A 62 -14.24 4.94 -11.22
CA ARG A 62 -15.21 4.81 -12.31
C ARG A 62 -14.53 4.98 -13.67
N SER A 63 -14.92 4.15 -14.64
CA SER A 63 -14.33 4.14 -15.99
C SER A 63 -14.73 5.36 -16.83
N THR A 64 -15.84 6.03 -16.46
CA THR A 64 -16.41 7.17 -17.19
C THR A 64 -16.09 8.51 -16.53
N ALA A 65 -16.55 8.74 -15.30
CA ALA A 65 -16.20 9.90 -14.48
C ALA A 65 -16.43 9.61 -12.99
N SER A 66 -15.37 9.76 -12.19
CA SER A 66 -15.46 9.57 -10.73
C SER A 66 -16.07 10.79 -10.06
N ALA A 67 -16.92 10.56 -9.07
CA ALA A 67 -17.37 11.62 -8.17
C ALA A 67 -16.22 12.05 -7.26
N GLU A 68 -16.31 13.26 -6.69
CA GLU A 68 -15.37 13.67 -5.67
C GLU A 68 -15.42 12.68 -4.49
N ASN A 69 -14.26 12.24 -4.02
CA ASN A 69 -14.14 11.29 -2.92
C ASN A 69 -14.65 9.87 -3.23
N ASP A 70 -14.88 9.52 -4.50
CA ASP A 70 -14.96 8.11 -4.87
C ASP A 70 -13.70 7.41 -4.36
N LEU A 71 -13.90 6.29 -3.68
CA LEU A 71 -12.88 5.56 -2.95
C LEU A 71 -12.75 4.17 -3.53
N LEU A 72 -11.51 3.75 -3.77
CA LEU A 72 -11.15 2.34 -3.91
C LEU A 72 -10.26 1.89 -2.78
N THR A 73 -10.46 0.65 -2.37
CA THR A 73 -9.64 -0.03 -1.38
C THR A 73 -9.17 -1.38 -1.89
N LEU A 74 -7.95 -1.73 -1.51
CA LEU A 74 -7.44 -3.09 -1.57
C LEU A 74 -6.95 -3.49 -0.19
N ASP A 75 -7.45 -4.61 0.29
CA ASP A 75 -7.19 -5.12 1.63
C ASP A 75 -6.53 -6.50 1.55
N ARG A 76 -5.52 -6.70 2.41
CA ARG A 76 -4.89 -8.00 2.61
C ARG A 76 -4.48 -8.19 4.06
N TRP A 77 -5.01 -9.26 4.66
CA TRP A 77 -4.53 -9.73 5.95
C TRP A 77 -3.18 -10.41 5.79
N LEU A 78 -2.24 -10.02 6.64
CA LEU A 78 -0.91 -10.58 6.73
C LEU A 78 -0.71 -11.23 8.11
N PRO A 79 0.09 -12.29 8.20
CA PRO A 79 0.47 -12.87 9.48
C PRO A 79 1.25 -11.86 10.32
N TRP A 80 1.24 -12.07 11.64
CA TRP A 80 2.10 -11.30 12.53
C TRP A 80 3.57 -11.75 12.34
N PRO A 81 4.50 -10.85 11.98
CA PRO A 81 5.90 -11.21 11.76
C PRO A 81 6.61 -11.53 13.08
N THR A 82 7.71 -12.29 13.02
CA THR A 82 8.58 -12.54 14.17
C THR A 82 9.46 -11.33 14.51
N ALA A 83 9.84 -10.56 13.49
CA ALA A 83 10.61 -9.33 13.67
C ALA A 83 9.87 -8.26 14.49
N GLN A 84 10.65 -7.52 15.26
CA GLN A 84 10.19 -6.28 15.91
C GLN A 84 10.06 -5.13 14.90
N ARG A 85 10.83 -5.15 13.81
CA ARG A 85 10.76 -4.13 12.76
C ARG A 85 9.87 -4.62 11.63
N LEU A 86 8.98 -3.75 11.15
CA LEU A 86 8.19 -3.98 9.94
C LEU A 86 8.29 -2.78 9.01
N CYS A 87 8.76 -3.02 7.80
CA CYS A 87 8.81 -2.07 6.70
C CYS A 87 7.81 -2.49 5.64
N LEU A 88 7.02 -1.52 5.19
CA LEU A 88 6.14 -1.63 4.04
C LEU A 88 6.71 -0.82 2.89
N ALA A 89 6.69 -1.38 1.68
CA ALA A 89 7.08 -0.67 0.48
C ALA A 89 6.20 -1.09 -0.71
N THR A 90 6.01 -0.15 -1.63
CA THR A 90 5.34 -0.38 -2.92
C THR A 90 6.10 0.37 -4.01
N ARG A 91 6.14 -0.22 -5.21
CA ARG A 91 6.30 0.54 -6.44
C ARG A 91 4.92 0.91 -6.96
N SER A 92 4.71 2.19 -7.20
CA SER A 92 3.42 2.69 -7.68
C SER A 92 3.63 3.61 -8.88
N GLN A 93 2.63 3.70 -9.74
CA GLN A 93 2.61 4.62 -10.87
C GLN A 93 1.22 5.25 -10.97
N CYS A 94 1.17 6.57 -11.12
CA CYS A 94 -0.06 7.29 -11.36
C CYS A 94 -0.11 7.74 -12.84
N PRO A 95 -0.97 7.15 -13.69
CA PRO A 95 -1.02 7.51 -15.11
C PRO A 95 -1.35 8.98 -15.35
N SER A 96 -2.26 9.53 -14.54
CA SER A 96 -2.49 10.97 -14.46
C SER A 96 -2.93 11.33 -13.06
N TRP A 97 -2.23 12.29 -12.50
CA TRP A 97 -2.55 12.76 -11.17
C TRP A 97 -3.74 13.70 -11.08
N ALA A 98 -4.24 14.21 -12.22
CA ALA A 98 -5.37 15.14 -12.23
C ALA A 98 -6.64 14.53 -11.62
N GLY A 99 -6.90 13.25 -11.89
CA GLY A 99 -8.07 12.51 -11.37
C GLY A 99 -7.91 12.02 -9.93
N VAL A 100 -6.69 12.03 -9.38
CA VAL A 100 -6.39 11.56 -8.03
C VAL A 100 -6.50 12.71 -7.04
N LYS A 101 -7.10 12.47 -5.87
CA LYS A 101 -7.08 13.38 -4.71
C LYS A 101 -6.01 12.95 -3.71
N TYR A 102 -6.08 11.69 -3.28
CA TYR A 102 -5.14 11.09 -2.34
C TYR A 102 -4.80 9.65 -2.72
N TRP A 103 -3.54 9.28 -2.50
CA TRP A 103 -3.07 7.90 -2.50
C TRP A 103 -2.54 7.55 -1.11
N TYR A 104 -2.94 6.40 -0.56
CA TYR A 104 -2.47 5.94 0.74
C TYR A 104 -1.84 4.55 0.67
N LEU A 105 -0.70 4.41 1.37
CA LEU A 105 -0.20 3.13 1.87
C LEU A 105 -0.52 3.07 3.36
N TYR A 106 -1.32 2.10 3.78
CA TYR A 106 -1.96 2.09 5.09
C TYR A 106 -1.81 0.72 5.76
N LEU A 107 -1.59 0.72 7.07
CA LEU A 107 -1.45 -0.50 7.86
C LEU A 107 -2.26 -0.38 9.15
N ASN A 108 -3.15 -1.33 9.37
CA ASN A 108 -3.69 -1.59 10.70
C ASN A 108 -2.88 -2.71 11.36
N VAL A 109 -2.37 -2.42 12.55
CA VAL A 109 -1.65 -3.36 13.41
C VAL A 109 -2.58 -3.78 14.53
N TYR A 110 -2.93 -5.07 14.58
CA TYR A 110 -3.74 -5.66 15.65
C TYR A 110 -2.79 -6.45 16.55
N ASN A 111 -2.50 -5.95 17.75
CA ASN A 111 -1.51 -6.57 18.63
C ASN A 111 -2.10 -7.56 19.65
N GLY A 112 -3.38 -7.90 19.52
CA GLY A 112 -4.12 -8.75 20.47
C GLY A 112 -4.70 -8.02 21.68
N THR A 113 -4.47 -6.71 21.83
CA THR A 113 -5.08 -5.87 22.89
C THR A 113 -5.67 -4.57 22.33
N ARG A 114 -4.97 -3.94 21.39
CA ARG A 114 -5.30 -2.66 20.77
C ARG A 114 -5.04 -2.71 19.26
N GLN A 115 -5.76 -1.88 18.53
CA GLN A 115 -5.54 -1.63 17.10
C GLN A 115 -4.83 -0.30 16.93
N TYR A 116 -3.75 -0.31 16.16
CA TYR A 116 -3.00 0.87 15.79
C TYR A 116 -3.02 1.05 14.28
N THR A 117 -2.93 2.29 13.85
CA THR A 117 -2.88 2.64 12.45
C THR A 117 -1.61 3.44 12.16
N ALA A 118 -0.88 2.98 11.15
CA ALA A 118 0.13 3.75 10.46
C ALA A 118 -0.30 3.99 9.00
N ALA A 119 0.03 5.15 8.45
CA ALA A 119 -0.22 5.42 7.04
C ALA A 119 0.71 6.48 6.50
N LEU A 120 1.05 6.34 5.23
CA LEU A 120 1.54 7.43 4.40
C LEU A 120 0.48 7.83 3.39
N ARG A 121 0.37 9.14 3.15
CA ARG A 121 -0.55 9.74 2.20
C ARG A 121 0.21 10.67 1.26
N ILE A 122 -0.02 10.53 -0.04
CA ILE A 122 0.36 11.52 -1.04
C ILE A 122 -0.86 12.36 -1.40
N SER A 123 -0.74 13.68 -1.26
CA SER A 123 -1.69 14.64 -1.85
C SER A 123 -1.40 14.84 -3.32
N ALA A 124 -2.33 14.52 -4.20
CA ALA A 124 -2.09 14.61 -5.63
C ALA A 124 -2.06 16.06 -6.15
N ALA A 125 -2.72 17.01 -5.50
CA ALA A 125 -2.65 18.41 -5.93
C ALA A 125 -1.26 19.02 -5.66
N THR A 126 -0.61 18.61 -4.57
CA THR A 126 0.63 19.24 -4.08
C THR A 126 1.86 18.35 -4.11
N ARG A 127 1.70 17.04 -4.38
CA ARG A 127 2.74 16.00 -4.27
C ARG A 127 3.40 15.90 -2.90
N ILE A 128 2.78 16.47 -1.87
CA ILE A 128 3.31 16.46 -0.50
C ILE A 128 2.99 15.11 0.15
N LEU A 129 4.01 14.56 0.82
CA LEU A 129 3.88 13.38 1.65
C LEU A 129 3.45 13.75 3.07
N SER A 130 2.48 13.03 3.61
CA SER A 130 2.02 13.14 5.01
C SER A 130 2.02 11.76 5.66
N TYR A 131 2.10 11.72 6.99
CA TYR A 131 1.88 10.51 7.78
C TYR A 131 0.66 10.67 8.69
N ARG A 132 0.10 9.54 9.15
CA ARG A 132 -0.96 9.56 10.16
C ARG A 132 -0.38 9.72 11.56
N ASP A 133 -0.71 10.80 12.24
CA ASP A 133 -0.23 11.10 13.59
C ASP A 133 -1.02 10.36 14.68
N ALA A 134 -0.54 10.46 15.94
CA ALA A 134 -1.15 9.79 17.08
C ALA A 134 -2.60 10.23 17.36
N ALA A 135 -2.98 11.46 16.98
CA ALA A 135 -4.36 11.97 17.09
C ALA A 135 -5.27 11.46 15.96
N GLY A 136 -4.71 10.80 14.94
CA GLY A 136 -5.42 10.25 13.79
C GLY A 136 -5.53 11.22 12.62
N GLY A 137 -4.91 12.41 12.74
CA GLY A 137 -4.78 13.41 11.69
C GLY A 137 -3.72 13.03 10.65
N GLN A 138 -3.57 13.88 9.64
CA GLN A 138 -2.53 13.75 8.62
C GLN A 138 -1.54 14.90 8.79
N THR A 139 -0.32 14.57 9.21
CA THR A 139 0.75 15.55 9.44
C THR A 139 1.75 15.51 8.29
N THR A 140 2.07 16.68 7.72
CA THR A 140 3.03 16.81 6.62
C THR A 140 4.45 16.46 7.06
N ILE A 141 5.17 15.72 6.23
CA ILE A 141 6.60 15.48 6.41
C ILE A 141 7.35 16.61 5.72
N THR A 142 8.03 17.47 6.49
CA THR A 142 8.75 18.63 5.95
C THR A 142 9.79 18.22 4.91
N GLY A 143 9.73 18.83 3.72
CA GLY A 143 10.66 18.54 2.62
C GLY A 143 10.38 17.25 1.85
N ALA A 144 9.39 16.45 2.25
CA ALA A 144 9.04 15.22 1.56
C ALA A 144 8.04 15.47 0.43
N THR A 145 8.51 15.29 -0.81
CA THR A 145 7.68 15.42 -2.01
C THR A 145 7.90 14.24 -2.95
N VAL A 146 6.83 13.84 -3.63
CA VAL A 146 6.87 12.81 -4.69
C VAL A 146 6.79 13.55 -6.03
N ALA A 147 7.88 14.19 -6.43
CA ALA A 147 7.93 15.08 -7.60
C ALA A 147 7.96 14.34 -8.95
N ASN A 148 7.28 13.20 -9.07
CA ASN A 148 7.24 12.40 -10.29
C ASN A 148 6.29 13.01 -11.32
N ALA A 149 6.70 12.96 -12.58
CA ALA A 149 5.81 13.21 -13.70
C ALA A 149 4.66 12.18 -13.73
N ASP A 150 3.59 12.51 -14.45
CA ASP A 150 2.56 11.54 -14.82
C ASP A 150 3.21 10.29 -15.45
N ALA A 151 2.65 9.13 -15.15
CA ALA A 151 3.11 7.81 -15.61
C ALA A 151 4.57 7.45 -15.23
N ALA A 152 5.23 8.16 -14.32
CA ALA A 152 6.50 7.70 -13.76
C ALA A 152 6.28 6.80 -12.54
N TRP A 153 7.01 5.69 -12.48
CA TRP A 153 7.05 4.83 -11.30
C TRP A 153 7.76 5.53 -10.15
N PHE A 154 7.24 5.36 -8.94
CA PHE A 154 7.79 5.90 -7.71
C PHE A 154 7.74 4.86 -6.59
N ASN A 155 8.58 5.08 -5.57
CA ASN A 155 8.62 4.23 -4.39
C ASN A 155 7.93 4.95 -3.27
N LEU A 156 7.11 4.23 -2.52
CA LEU A 156 6.52 4.71 -1.29
C LEU A 156 6.65 3.63 -0.23
N GLY A 157 7.07 4.01 0.98
CA GLY A 157 7.19 3.05 2.07
C GLY A 157 7.39 3.70 3.42
N PHE A 158 7.19 2.94 4.49
CA PHE A 158 7.52 3.35 5.85
C PHE A 158 7.90 2.14 6.69
N CYS A 159 8.66 2.38 7.76
CA CYS A 159 9.01 1.36 8.72
C CYS A 159 8.44 1.69 10.10
N LEU A 160 8.05 0.65 10.82
CA LEU A 160 7.54 0.68 12.18
C LEU A 160 8.40 -0.19 13.09
N ASP A 161 8.44 0.19 14.35
CA ASP A 161 8.77 -0.69 15.47
C ASP A 161 7.47 -1.24 16.04
N LEU A 162 7.30 -2.57 16.02
CA LEU A 162 6.12 -3.29 16.47
C LEU A 162 6.06 -3.49 17.99
N ASP A 163 7.17 -3.28 18.70
CA ASP A 163 7.21 -3.32 20.17
C ASP A 163 6.69 -1.99 20.75
N THR A 164 7.22 -0.87 20.23
CA THR A 164 6.81 0.47 20.67
C THR A 164 5.62 1.05 19.90
N LEU A 165 5.30 0.47 18.74
CA LEU A 165 4.26 0.94 17.81
C LEU A 165 4.45 2.38 17.38
N CYS A 166 5.71 2.72 17.10
CA CYS A 166 6.16 3.99 16.57
C CYS A 166 6.65 3.86 15.12
N TYR A 167 6.55 4.94 14.36
CA TYR A 167 7.28 5.06 13.11
C TYR A 167 8.79 5.09 13.39
N LEU A 168 9.55 4.55 12.44
CA LEU A 168 11.00 4.66 12.36
C LEU A 168 11.39 5.66 11.26
N ASN A 169 10.83 5.47 10.07
CA ASN A 169 11.05 6.36 8.93
C ASN A 169 9.92 6.26 7.92
N ALA A 170 9.84 7.27 7.04
CA ALA A 170 9.08 7.25 5.80
C ALA A 170 10.05 7.33 4.60
N ARG A 171 9.62 6.84 3.44
CA ARG A 171 10.43 6.74 2.23
C ARG A 171 9.66 7.17 1.01
N ALA A 172 10.31 7.95 0.17
CA ALA A 172 9.83 8.25 -1.17
C ALA A 172 11.01 8.38 -2.14
N ASN A 173 10.96 7.70 -3.29
CA ASN A 173 11.98 7.76 -4.35
C ASN A 173 13.44 7.66 -3.87
N GLY A 174 13.72 6.70 -2.98
CA GLY A 174 15.05 6.49 -2.42
C GLY A 174 15.48 7.50 -1.35
N SER A 175 14.70 8.54 -1.09
CA SER A 175 14.89 9.42 0.08
C SER A 175 14.25 8.79 1.31
N SER A 176 14.89 8.95 2.47
CA SER A 176 14.39 8.53 3.78
C SER A 176 14.19 9.75 4.66
N TYR A 177 13.05 9.81 5.36
CA TYR A 177 12.66 10.87 6.27
C TYR A 177 12.52 10.28 7.67
N ASP A 178 13.25 10.85 8.62
CA ASP A 178 13.22 10.40 10.01
C ASP A 178 11.86 10.69 10.64
N LEU A 179 11.26 9.66 11.23
CA LEU A 179 10.03 9.74 12.01
C LEU A 179 10.18 9.00 13.35
N ALA A 180 11.40 8.68 13.76
CA ALA A 180 11.68 7.86 14.93
C ALA A 180 10.98 8.39 16.18
N GLY A 181 10.30 7.48 16.89
CA GLY A 181 9.57 7.81 18.12
C GLY A 181 8.22 8.49 17.91
N THR A 182 7.80 8.72 16.67
CA THR A 182 6.46 9.22 16.37
C THR A 182 5.44 8.09 16.59
N PRO A 183 4.47 8.19 17.52
CA PRO A 183 3.55 7.09 17.79
C PRO A 183 2.52 6.87 16.67
N CYS A 184 2.14 5.62 16.44
CA CYS A 184 0.99 5.29 15.60
C CYS A 184 -0.34 5.70 16.26
N HIS A 185 -1.38 5.90 15.45
CA HIS A 185 -2.70 6.24 15.96
C HIS A 185 -3.38 5.02 16.61
N ASN A 186 -3.70 5.08 17.92
CA ASN A 186 -4.49 4.06 18.60
C ASN A 186 -5.98 4.26 18.31
N THR A 187 -6.62 3.28 17.69
CA THR A 187 -8.00 3.40 17.16
C THR A 187 -9.04 2.72 18.02
N ALA A 188 -8.77 1.50 18.51
CA ALA A 188 -9.75 0.67 19.19
C ALA A 188 -9.11 -0.41 20.06
N ALA A 189 -9.89 -1.03 20.94
CA ALA A 189 -9.53 -2.31 21.57
C ALA A 189 -9.78 -3.47 20.60
N THR A 190 -8.98 -4.54 20.69
CA THR A 190 -9.13 -5.74 19.87
C THR A 190 -8.51 -6.95 20.57
N SER A 191 -9.02 -8.15 20.28
CA SER A 191 -8.38 -9.42 20.65
C SER A 191 -7.66 -10.09 19.48
N THR A 192 -7.82 -9.58 18.27
CA THR A 192 -7.17 -10.10 17.06
C THR A 192 -5.68 -9.79 17.10
N ARG A 193 -4.85 -10.76 16.68
CA ARG A 193 -3.43 -10.53 16.40
C ARG A 193 -3.15 -10.73 14.92
N GLY A 194 -2.60 -9.72 14.27
CA GLY A 194 -2.31 -9.73 12.84
C GLY A 194 -2.13 -8.34 12.26
N LEU A 195 -1.92 -8.27 10.96
CA LEU A 195 -1.73 -7.03 10.22
C LEU A 195 -2.75 -6.97 9.09
N LEU A 196 -3.33 -5.80 8.84
CA LEU A 196 -4.14 -5.54 7.66
C LEU A 196 -3.47 -4.44 6.84
N LEU A 197 -2.83 -4.85 5.75
CA LEU A 197 -2.33 -3.94 4.73
C LEU A 197 -3.51 -3.46 3.91
N ARG A 198 -3.59 -2.14 3.74
CA ARG A 198 -4.63 -1.49 2.96
C ARG A 198 -4.03 -0.44 2.04
N LEU A 199 -4.54 -0.38 0.83
CA LEU A 199 -4.25 0.67 -0.14
C LEU A 199 -5.53 1.47 -0.39
N PHE A 200 -5.45 2.80 -0.38
CA PHE A 200 -6.59 3.65 -0.70
C PHE A 200 -6.30 4.58 -1.87
N LEU A 201 -7.24 4.68 -2.79
CA LEU A 201 -7.25 5.67 -3.86
C LEU A 201 -8.52 6.52 -3.76
N TYR A 202 -8.36 7.82 -3.60
CA TYR A 202 -9.46 8.79 -3.61
C TYR A 202 -9.44 9.61 -4.89
N ALA A 203 -10.62 9.82 -5.51
CA ALA A 203 -10.78 10.66 -6.68
C ALA A 203 -11.02 12.16 -6.36
N SER A 204 -10.58 13.03 -7.26
CA SER A 204 -10.67 14.50 -7.17
C SER A 204 -11.87 15.12 -7.90
N ALA A 205 -12.75 14.30 -8.50
CA ALA A 205 -13.83 14.65 -9.44
C ALA A 205 -13.41 15.08 -10.86
N ALA A 206 -12.12 15.26 -11.14
CA ALA A 206 -11.64 15.73 -12.45
C ALA A 206 -11.55 14.63 -13.54
N GLY A 207 -12.00 13.41 -13.23
CA GLY A 207 -11.92 12.24 -14.11
C GLY A 207 -11.62 10.96 -13.32
N PRO A 208 -11.44 9.82 -14.01
CA PRO A 208 -11.03 8.57 -13.38
C PRO A 208 -9.70 8.73 -12.63
N ALA A 209 -9.71 8.39 -11.34
CA ALA A 209 -8.49 8.21 -10.55
C ALA A 209 -7.91 6.83 -10.84
N ALA A 210 -6.61 6.76 -11.14
CA ALA A 210 -5.91 5.51 -11.40
C ALA A 210 -4.61 5.40 -10.59
N MET A 211 -4.28 4.19 -10.16
CA MET A 211 -2.98 3.85 -9.59
C MET A 211 -2.59 2.44 -10.02
N PHE A 212 -1.38 2.27 -10.52
CA PHE A 212 -0.81 0.98 -10.84
C PHE A 212 0.21 0.60 -9.79
N LEU A 213 0.30 -0.68 -9.48
CA LEU A 213 1.09 -1.22 -8.38
C LEU A 213 1.89 -2.41 -8.86
N ASP A 214 3.12 -2.47 -8.38
CA ASP A 214 4.03 -3.58 -8.58
C ASP A 214 4.96 -3.67 -7.34
N ASN A 215 5.56 -4.84 -7.12
CA ASN A 215 6.55 -5.10 -6.08
C ASN A 215 6.14 -4.55 -4.70
N LEU A 216 5.06 -5.09 -4.15
CA LEU A 216 4.63 -4.88 -2.77
C LEU A 216 5.46 -5.73 -1.81
N TYR A 217 5.98 -5.09 -0.77
CA TYR A 217 6.79 -5.74 0.25
C TYR A 217 6.27 -5.39 1.65
N ALA A 218 6.27 -6.39 2.53
CA ALA A 218 6.10 -6.24 3.96
C ALA A 218 7.08 -7.17 4.69
N GLY A 219 8.04 -6.62 5.44
CA GLY A 219 8.96 -7.43 6.24
C GLY A 219 10.00 -6.61 7.01
N SER A 220 11.02 -7.24 7.61
CA SER A 220 12.00 -6.55 8.47
C SER A 220 13.05 -5.71 7.73
N TYR A 221 13.29 -6.02 6.46
CA TYR A 221 14.26 -5.31 5.65
C TYR A 221 13.68 -4.02 5.11
N ASP A 222 14.57 -3.12 4.77
CA ASP A 222 14.22 -1.78 4.35
C ASP A 222 13.58 -1.68 2.95
N GLY A 223 13.32 -2.81 2.31
CA GLY A 223 12.79 -2.91 0.94
C GLY A 223 13.76 -2.38 -0.11
N PRO A 224 13.58 -2.75 -1.40
CA PRO A 224 14.34 -2.22 -2.53
C PRO A 224 13.81 -0.88 -3.09
#